data_AF-A0A970NDH4-F1
#
_entry.id   AF-A0A970NDH4-F1
#
_cell.length_a   1.000
_cell.length_b   1.000
_cell.length_c   1.000
_cell.angle_alpha   90.00
_cell.angle_beta   90.00
_cell.angle_gamma   90.00
#
_symmetry.space_group_name_H-M   'P 1'
#
loop_
_entity.id
_entity.type
_entity.pdbx_description
1 polymer ?
#
loop_
_entity_poly.entity_id
_entity_poly.type
_entity_poly.pdbx_seq_one_letter_code
_entity_poly.pdbx_strand_id
1 'polypeptide(L)'
;MYFNEPGPVNTVDTIKAALTTARERRIKYIVIASNSGASVNKLLEQDTDDINIVAVTHHIGFKGPGVDEMPAEVRSSLREKGIKVYTGTHLLAGVDRGVRNHFGGVYPAEIIAQTLRMFGQGVKVAVEIAVMVLDAG
;
A
#
# COMPACT_ATOMS: atom_id res chain seq x y z
N MET A 1 -7.25 -15.02 -11.11
CA MET A 1 -8.19 -13.94 -11.49
C MET A 1 -7.39 -12.92 -12.30
N TYR A 2 -7.94 -12.46 -13.42
CA TYR A 2 -7.35 -11.38 -14.23
C TYR A 2 -8.44 -10.33 -14.47
N PHE A 3 -8.10 -9.05 -14.32
CA PHE A 3 -9.02 -7.94 -14.58
C PHE A 3 -8.83 -7.43 -16.01
N ASN A 4 -9.93 -7.00 -16.64
CA ASN A 4 -9.89 -6.47 -18.00
C ASN A 4 -9.26 -5.06 -18.08
N GLU A 5 -9.36 -4.29 -17.01
CA GLU A 5 -8.81 -2.94 -16.92
C GLU A 5 -8.19 -2.69 -15.54
N PRO A 6 -7.20 -1.80 -15.42
CA PRO A 6 -6.64 -1.40 -14.13
C PRO A 6 -7.53 -0.39 -13.40
N GLY A 7 -7.36 -0.28 -12.07
CA GLY A 7 -7.87 0.85 -11.29
C GLY A 7 -8.89 0.50 -10.20
N PRO A 8 -9.52 1.53 -9.61
CA PRO A 8 -10.34 1.40 -8.41
C PRO A 8 -11.59 0.53 -8.57
N VAL A 9 -12.07 0.34 -9.80
CA VAL A 9 -13.18 -0.56 -10.14
C VAL A 9 -12.97 -1.97 -9.59
N ASN A 10 -11.71 -2.42 -9.54
CA ASN A 10 -11.35 -3.77 -9.10
C ASN A 10 -11.11 -3.90 -7.58
N THR A 11 -11.27 -2.81 -6.80
CA THR A 11 -10.84 -2.78 -5.38
C THR A 11 -11.54 -3.85 -4.55
N VAL A 12 -12.87 -3.96 -4.68
CA VAL A 12 -13.67 -4.89 -3.86
C VAL A 12 -13.35 -6.35 -4.23
N ASP A 13 -13.25 -6.66 -5.52
CA ASP A 13 -12.94 -8.02 -5.97
C ASP A 13 -11.52 -8.43 -5.61
N THR A 14 -10.57 -7.49 -5.65
CA THR A 14 -9.19 -7.72 -5.18
C THR A 14 -9.16 -8.02 -3.68
N ILE A 15 -9.90 -7.26 -2.87
CA ILE A 15 -10.03 -7.47 -1.42
C ILE A 15 -10.62 -8.86 -1.13
N LYS A 16 -11.72 -9.22 -1.82
CA LYS A 16 -12.35 -10.54 -1.65
C LYS A 16 -11.39 -11.67 -2.00
N ALA A 17 -10.68 -11.56 -3.12
CA ALA A 17 -9.68 -12.54 -3.53
C ALA A 17 -8.56 -12.69 -2.49
N ALA A 18 -8.06 -11.57 -1.95
CA ALA A 18 -7.02 -11.55 -0.93
C ALA A 18 -7.49 -12.22 0.37
N LEU A 19 -8.70 -11.88 0.85
CA LEU A 19 -9.29 -12.47 2.06
C LEU A 19 -9.54 -13.97 1.91
N THR A 20 -10.13 -14.40 0.79
CA THR A 20 -10.33 -15.83 0.50
C THR A 20 -9.01 -16.59 0.52
N THR A 21 -8.00 -16.07 -0.18
CA THR A 21 -6.66 -16.69 -0.22
C THR A 21 -6.02 -16.72 1.16
N ALA A 22 -6.16 -15.64 1.94
CA ALA A 22 -5.60 -15.57 3.29
C ALA A 22 -6.21 -16.64 4.20
N ARG A 23 -7.54 -16.82 4.16
CA ARG A 23 -8.25 -17.87 4.91
C ARG A 23 -7.82 -19.26 4.49
N GLU A 24 -7.85 -19.56 3.19
CA GLU A 24 -7.45 -20.87 2.64
C GLU A 24 -6.02 -21.27 3.03
N ARG A 25 -5.12 -20.29 3.05
CA ARG A 25 -3.70 -20.49 3.37
C ARG A 25 -3.35 -20.25 4.83
N ARG A 26 -4.35 -19.97 5.69
CA ARG A 26 -4.17 -19.65 7.12
C ARG A 26 -3.20 -18.48 7.37
N ILE A 27 -3.18 -17.51 6.47
CA ILE A 27 -2.42 -16.26 6.59
C ILE A 27 -3.19 -15.32 7.52
N LYS A 28 -2.51 -14.82 8.55
CA LYS A 28 -3.10 -13.96 9.59
C LYS A 28 -2.79 -12.48 9.42
N TYR A 29 -2.10 -12.08 8.35
CA TYR A 29 -1.67 -10.70 8.11
C TYR A 29 -2.05 -10.25 6.70
N ILE A 30 -2.66 -9.08 6.58
CA ILE A 30 -2.89 -8.39 5.31
C ILE A 30 -2.29 -6.99 5.40
N VAL A 31 -1.43 -6.66 4.44
CA VAL A 31 -0.90 -5.32 4.24
C VAL A 31 -1.61 -4.69 3.05
N ILE A 32 -2.15 -3.48 3.22
CA ILE A 32 -2.94 -2.80 2.20
C ILE A 32 -2.45 -1.37 1.96
N ALA A 33 -2.21 -1.02 0.70
CA ALA A 33 -1.92 0.36 0.31
C ALA A 33 -3.20 1.19 0.30
N SER A 34 -3.19 2.32 1.00
CA SER A 34 -4.34 3.23 1.12
C SER A 34 -3.89 4.63 1.50
N ASN A 35 -3.69 5.50 0.51
CA ASN A 35 -3.20 6.87 0.72
C ASN A 35 -4.22 7.78 1.43
N SER A 36 -5.52 7.65 1.13
CA SER A 36 -6.60 8.46 1.73
C SER A 36 -7.41 7.73 2.81
N GLY A 37 -7.19 6.43 2.98
CA GLY A 37 -8.02 5.55 3.83
C GLY A 37 -9.14 4.82 3.07
N ALA A 38 -9.42 5.16 1.81
CA ALA A 38 -10.53 4.58 1.06
C ALA A 38 -10.44 3.05 0.88
N SER A 39 -9.27 2.53 0.52
CA SER A 39 -9.08 1.09 0.27
C SER A 39 -9.16 0.27 1.55
N VAL A 40 -8.55 0.75 2.64
CA VAL A 40 -8.64 0.05 3.93
C VAL A 40 -10.06 0.08 4.50
N ASN A 41 -10.80 1.18 4.37
CA ASN A 41 -12.20 1.20 4.81
C ASN A 41 -13.05 0.18 4.05
N LYS A 42 -12.87 0.04 2.73
CA LYS A 42 -13.54 -1.03 1.95
C LYS A 42 -13.16 -2.44 2.40
N LEU A 43 -11.92 -2.65 2.88
CA LEU A 43 -11.49 -3.92 3.46
C LEU A 43 -12.23 -4.20 4.77
N LEU A 44 -12.39 -3.18 5.62
CA LEU A 44 -13.09 -3.30 6.91
C LEU A 44 -14.61 -3.46 6.79
N GLU A 45 -15.19 -3.18 5.62
CA GLU A 45 -16.59 -3.52 5.32
C GLU A 45 -16.79 -5.03 5.07
N GLN A 46 -15.70 -5.79 4.89
CA GLN A 46 -15.74 -7.23 4.76
C GLN A 46 -15.51 -7.91 6.11
N ASP A 47 -15.84 -9.20 6.19
CA ASP A 47 -15.40 -10.04 7.31
C ASP A 47 -13.87 -10.10 7.32
N THR A 48 -13.27 -9.59 8.38
CA THR A 48 -11.82 -9.49 8.61
C THR A 48 -11.42 -10.17 9.93
N ASP A 49 -12.29 -11.03 10.47
CA ASP A 49 -12.03 -11.73 11.73
C ASP A 49 -10.73 -12.54 11.66
N ASP A 50 -9.97 -12.51 12.74
CA ASP A 50 -8.64 -13.10 12.89
C ASP A 50 -7.56 -12.63 11.87
N ILE A 51 -7.80 -11.55 11.11
CA ILE A 51 -6.80 -10.96 10.22
C ILE A 51 -6.22 -9.69 10.84
N ASN A 52 -4.91 -9.68 11.04
CA ASN A 52 -4.16 -8.50 11.42
C ASN A 52 -3.94 -7.61 10.19
N ILE A 53 -4.46 -6.39 10.22
CA ILE A 53 -4.41 -5.47 9.08
C ILE A 53 -3.40 -4.34 9.36
N VAL A 54 -2.52 -4.09 8.39
CA VAL A 54 -1.66 -2.91 8.36
C VAL A 54 -1.96 -2.10 7.10
N ALA A 55 -2.41 -0.86 7.30
CA ALA A 55 -2.62 0.09 6.22
C ALA A 55 -1.34 0.90 5.98
N VAL A 56 -0.85 0.93 4.75
CA VAL A 56 0.31 1.73 4.36
C VAL A 56 -0.16 2.91 3.52
N THR A 57 0.13 4.12 3.99
CA THR A 57 -0.14 5.36 3.26
C THR A 57 1.15 5.91 2.65
N HIS A 58 1.03 6.90 1.78
CA HIS A 58 2.19 7.61 1.24
C HIS A 58 2.99 8.30 2.34
N HIS A 59 4.29 8.48 2.12
CA HIS A 59 5.09 9.36 2.97
C HIS A 59 4.52 10.80 2.95
N ILE A 60 4.63 11.50 4.08
CA ILE A 60 4.33 12.94 4.13
C ILE A 60 5.22 13.63 3.11
N GLY A 61 4.66 14.54 2.31
CA GLY A 61 5.40 15.20 1.23
C GLY A 61 5.13 14.64 -0.17
N PHE A 62 4.45 13.49 -0.32
CA PHE A 62 4.26 12.86 -1.64
C PHE A 62 3.46 13.73 -2.61
N LYS A 63 2.29 14.22 -2.18
CA LYS A 63 1.45 15.13 -2.98
C LYS A 63 2.01 16.57 -3.03
N GLY A 64 2.77 16.96 -2.02
CA GLY A 64 3.41 18.27 -1.90
C GLY A 64 4.07 18.43 -0.53
N PRO A 65 5.02 19.38 -0.35
CA PRO A 65 5.79 19.52 0.89
C PRO A 65 4.91 19.63 2.14
N GLY A 66 5.15 18.77 3.12
CA GLY A 66 4.39 18.74 4.39
C GLY A 66 2.95 18.22 4.29
N VAL A 67 2.47 17.86 3.09
CA VAL A 67 1.10 17.38 2.90
C VAL A 67 1.01 15.91 3.30
N ASP A 68 0.08 15.63 4.21
CA ASP A 68 -0.41 14.28 4.51
C ASP A 68 -1.69 14.02 3.72
N GLU A 69 -1.73 12.94 2.94
CA GLU A 69 -2.89 12.58 2.11
C GLU A 69 -3.99 11.88 2.90
N MET A 70 -3.68 11.35 4.09
CA MET A 70 -4.67 10.72 4.97
C MET A 70 -5.08 11.73 6.05
N PRO A 71 -6.34 12.21 6.05
CA PRO A 71 -6.83 13.14 7.06
C PRO A 71 -6.66 12.60 8.48
N ALA A 72 -6.42 13.49 9.44
CA ALA A 72 -6.16 13.12 10.84
C ALA A 72 -7.33 12.34 11.46
N GLU A 73 -8.55 12.67 11.06
CA GLU A 73 -9.81 12.08 11.50
C GLU A 73 -9.92 10.64 10.99
N VAL A 74 -9.50 10.40 9.74
CA VAL A 74 -9.43 9.07 9.14
C VAL A 74 -8.38 8.22 9.85
N ARG A 75 -7.20 8.79 10.14
CA ARG A 75 -6.14 8.10 10.90
C ARG A 75 -6.62 7.70 12.30
N SER A 76 -7.25 8.62 13.01
CA SER A 76 -7.81 8.37 14.34
C SER A 76 -8.88 7.27 14.30
N SER A 77 -9.82 7.35 13.36
CA SER A 77 -10.86 6.33 13.19
C SER A 77 -10.28 4.94 12.88
N LEU A 78 -9.26 4.85 12.04
CA LEU A 78 -8.59 3.57 11.77
C LEU A 78 -7.89 3.02 13.02
N ARG A 79 -7.24 3.89 13.81
CA ARG A 79 -6.59 3.51 15.07
C ARG A 79 -7.59 3.00 16.11
N GLU A 80 -8.73 3.67 16.23
CA GLU A 80 -9.83 3.26 17.12
C GLU A 80 -10.39 1.87 16.74
N LYS A 81 -10.38 1.53 15.45
CA LYS A 81 -10.71 0.20 14.92
C LYS A 81 -9.58 -0.83 15.07
N GLY A 82 -8.50 -0.49 15.77
CA GLY A 82 -7.35 -1.38 15.98
C GLY A 82 -6.42 -1.53 14.77
N ILE A 83 -6.59 -0.71 13.73
CA ILE A 83 -5.80 -0.81 12.49
C ILE A 83 -4.48 -0.04 12.65
N LYS A 84 -3.37 -0.72 12.37
CA LYS A 84 -2.06 -0.08 12.31
C LYS A 84 -1.95 0.70 11.00
N VAL A 85 -1.67 2.00 11.09
CA VAL A 85 -1.38 2.85 9.93
C VAL A 85 0.11 3.13 9.91
N TYR A 86 0.81 2.68 8.87
CA TYR A 86 2.23 2.94 8.64
C TYR A 86 2.41 4.05 7.61
N THR A 87 3.27 5.01 7.94
CA THR A 87 3.70 6.12 7.08
C THR A 87 5.22 6.12 7.06
N GLY A 88 5.81 5.93 5.89
CA GLY A 88 7.25 5.87 5.72
C GLY A 88 7.66 6.10 4.28
N THR A 89 8.95 6.36 4.08
CA THR A 89 9.54 6.56 2.75
C THR A 89 9.31 5.33 1.88
N HIS A 90 8.86 5.53 0.64
CA HIS A 90 8.65 4.45 -0.30
C HIS A 90 9.97 3.74 -0.61
N LEU A 91 10.06 2.44 -0.30
CA LEU A 91 11.28 1.66 -0.46
C LEU A 91 11.81 1.66 -1.90
N LEU A 92 10.96 1.44 -2.89
CA LEU A 92 11.34 1.33 -4.30
C LEU A 92 11.36 2.69 -5.01
N ALA A 93 11.80 3.71 -4.27
CA ALA A 93 12.00 5.06 -4.75
C ALA A 93 12.99 5.81 -3.86
N GLY A 94 12.64 5.98 -2.58
CA GLY A 94 13.52 6.51 -1.54
C GLY A 94 14.36 7.72 -1.95
N VAL A 95 15.63 7.68 -1.55
CA VAL A 95 16.64 8.69 -1.87
C VAL A 95 16.90 8.72 -3.37
N ASP A 96 16.87 7.58 -4.06
CA ASP A 96 17.09 7.47 -5.51
C ASP A 96 16.15 8.41 -6.28
N ARG A 97 14.87 8.52 -5.88
CA ARG A 97 13.92 9.46 -6.51
C ARG A 97 14.36 10.91 -6.32
N GLY A 98 14.88 11.26 -5.15
CA GLY A 98 15.40 12.60 -4.87
C GLY A 98 16.59 12.93 -5.76
N VAL A 99 17.55 12.01 -5.87
CA VAL A 99 18.72 12.15 -6.75
C VAL A 99 18.27 12.26 -8.21
N ARG A 100 17.39 11.38 -8.67
CA ARG A 100 16.83 11.43 -10.03
C ARG A 100 16.12 12.75 -10.33
N ASN A 101 15.32 13.27 -9.41
CA ASN A 101 14.59 14.52 -9.64
C ASN A 101 15.53 15.73 -9.82
N HIS A 102 16.72 15.70 -9.21
CA HIS A 102 17.69 16.79 -9.29
C HIS A 102 18.70 16.60 -10.43
N PHE A 103 19.24 15.39 -10.58
CA PHE A 103 20.35 15.07 -11.49
C PHE A 103 19.92 14.28 -12.74
N GLY A 104 18.67 13.82 -12.81
CA GLY A 104 18.23 12.87 -13.82
C GLY A 104 18.82 11.46 -13.63
N GLY A 105 18.64 10.59 -14.63
CA GLY A 105 19.19 9.24 -14.65
C GLY A 105 18.22 8.12 -14.26
N VAL A 106 18.77 6.93 -14.04
CA VAL A 106 18.04 5.71 -13.65
C VAL A 106 18.83 5.03 -12.53
N TYR A 107 18.17 4.69 -11.43
CA TYR A 107 18.79 4.21 -10.19
C TYR A 107 18.21 2.88 -9.74
N PRO A 108 18.95 2.06 -8.97
CA PRO A 108 18.58 0.68 -8.65
C PRO A 108 17.15 0.50 -8.13
N ALA A 109 16.70 1.34 -7.18
CA ALA A 109 15.35 1.20 -6.60
C ALA A 109 14.27 1.40 -7.66
N GLU A 110 14.47 2.36 -8.58
CA GLU A 110 13.54 2.64 -9.66
C GLU A 110 13.62 1.61 -10.79
N ILE A 111 14.78 0.99 -11.05
CA ILE A 111 14.89 -0.16 -11.98
C ILE A 111 14.00 -1.30 -11.49
N ILE A 112 14.14 -1.69 -10.22
CA ILE A 112 13.31 -2.75 -9.61
C ILE A 112 11.82 -2.37 -9.68
N ALA A 113 11.49 -1.13 -9.36
CA ALA A 113 10.12 -0.63 -9.47
C ALA A 113 9.56 -0.77 -10.90
N GLN A 114 10.34 -0.41 -11.92
CA GLN A 114 9.91 -0.52 -13.31
C GLN A 114 9.78 -1.98 -13.76
N THR A 115 10.68 -2.86 -13.32
CA THR A 115 10.56 -4.30 -13.57
C THR A 115 9.26 -4.86 -12.99
N LEU A 116 8.92 -4.53 -11.74
CA LEU A 116 7.66 -4.99 -11.13
C LEU A 116 6.42 -4.39 -11.82
N ARG A 117 6.52 -3.16 -12.32
CA ARG A 117 5.44 -2.51 -13.09
C ARG A 117 5.14 -3.19 -14.42
N MET A 118 6.02 -4.05 -14.93
CA MET A 118 5.68 -4.91 -16.08
C MET A 118 4.48 -5.82 -15.79
N PHE A 119 4.24 -6.16 -14.51
CA PHE A 119 3.06 -6.91 -14.06
C PHE A 119 1.89 -5.98 -13.64
N GLY A 120 2.09 -4.67 -13.68
CA GLY A 120 1.12 -3.64 -13.27
C GLY A 120 1.56 -2.83 -12.06
N GLN A 121 0.99 -1.62 -11.91
CA GLN A 121 1.31 -0.72 -10.80
C GLN A 121 1.02 -1.35 -9.43
N GLY A 122 -0.08 -2.10 -9.32
CA GLY A 122 -0.49 -2.76 -8.08
C GLY A 122 0.53 -3.81 -7.58
N VAL A 123 1.16 -4.56 -8.48
CA VAL A 123 2.16 -5.59 -8.11
C VAL A 123 3.40 -4.93 -7.52
N LYS A 124 3.90 -3.86 -8.15
CA LYS A 124 4.99 -3.06 -7.60
C LYS A 124 4.65 -2.54 -6.20
N VAL A 125 3.46 -1.97 -6.03
CA VAL A 125 3.02 -1.41 -4.74
C VAL A 125 2.92 -2.51 -3.68
N ALA A 126 2.36 -3.67 -4.02
CA ALA A 126 2.23 -4.80 -3.10
C ALA A 126 3.59 -5.26 -2.55
N VAL A 127 4.61 -5.37 -3.41
CA VAL A 127 5.97 -5.71 -2.98
C VAL A 127 6.57 -4.61 -2.11
N GLU A 128 6.45 -3.34 -2.52
CA GLU A 128 6.99 -2.19 -1.79
C GLU A 128 6.44 -2.09 -0.37
N ILE A 129 5.11 -2.12 -0.20
CA ILE A 129 4.49 -1.96 1.12
C ILE A 129 4.72 -3.16 2.03
N ALA A 130 4.85 -4.37 1.46
CA ALA A 130 5.11 -5.58 2.24
C ALA A 130 6.48 -5.51 2.92
N VAL A 131 7.51 -5.08 2.18
CA VAL A 131 8.86 -4.91 2.74
C VAL A 131 8.91 -3.73 3.70
N MET A 132 8.27 -2.59 3.36
CA MET A 132 8.21 -1.43 4.25
C MET A 132 7.62 -1.76 5.63
N VAL A 133 6.55 -2.57 5.66
CA VAL A 133 5.92 -2.99 6.93
C VAL A 133 6.77 -4.02 7.66
N LEU A 134 7.37 -4.97 6.93
CA LEU A 134 8.28 -5.96 7.54
C LEU A 134 9.46 -5.27 8.24
N ASP A 135 10.07 -4.27 7.61
CA ASP A 135 11.21 -3.52 8.15
C ASP A 135 10.83 -2.67 9.37
N ALA A 136 9.55 -2.33 9.53
CA ALA A 136 9.05 -1.52 10.63
C ALA A 136 8.77 -2.31 11.93
N GLY A 137 8.80 -3.65 11.88
CA GLY A 137 8.44 -4.55 12.99
C GLY A 137 6.93 -4.68 13.24
#